data_AF-A0A536AV72-F1
#
_entry.id   AF-A0A536AV72-F1
#
_cell.length_a   1.000
_cell.length_b   1.000
_cell.length_c   1.000
_cell.angle_alpha   90.00
_cell.angle_beta   90.00
_cell.angle_gamma   90.00
#
_symmetry.space_group_name_H-M   'P 1'
#
loop_
_entity.id
_entity.type
_entity.pdbx_description
1 polymer ?
#
loop_
_entity_poly.entity_id
_entity_poly.type
_entity_poly.pdbx_seq_one_letter_code
_entity_poly.pdbx_strand_id
1 'polypeptide(L)'
;MKRLGCLLIVLLLVGAGVYLYLPRGSNATADNAATVAVLNTAVDAQKGSSDFAPALDGDVVASGDFVRSSKDGRAVLTFFDGSTLSVDPGSLVKVLTLNRLGSGGIQLLVEQTLGRSWAAVSKLKTPDSKFEIKTPSSIAAVRGTAFETNVTANADGTSSATYKVDDGQVLVTANAGGNVTVSANQQVTIATNQPAPAAATAQAPTPRFVLTGTTGLEFAITASTGATCGTENGRNKQELFGCVASGNTVTLREPPAGRYAVLLSKTAATPTTTLTVDAFRGTAREATRTLAGAASVTDLVRSGFTYAATTPQTISEFEPAAPVTSACSAQGTGRVFDGGALEDRYAQLRTFAEANKGQPVAFVVTDADLTKAGNASVPSDVPATVSDLRATIDSAGAHLSGQATASVLTVNAASDVSVGSVDGKLVVRIRSLSATPLPAGLLDGLRAAMEKSFDDLSNGFPFTVRQVSLRQGCLTVTGTTP
;
A
#
# COMPACT_ATOMS: atom_id res chain seq x y z
N MET A 1 -16.85 -8.02 -19.35
CA MET A 1 -15.60 -8.74 -19.02
C MET A 1 -15.55 -10.20 -19.51
N LYS A 2 -16.63 -10.77 -20.06
CA LYS A 2 -16.64 -12.11 -20.71
C LYS A 2 -15.49 -12.39 -21.71
N ARG A 3 -14.98 -11.38 -22.43
CA ARG A 3 -13.87 -11.54 -23.38
C ARG A 3 -12.50 -11.72 -22.72
N LEU A 4 -12.33 -11.22 -21.49
CA LEU A 4 -11.05 -11.14 -20.76
C LEU A 4 -10.59 -12.53 -20.31
N GLY A 5 -11.46 -13.31 -19.66
CA GLY A 5 -11.09 -14.66 -19.27
C GLY A 5 -11.24 -15.70 -20.38
N CYS A 6 -12.01 -15.41 -21.46
CA CYS A 6 -12.00 -16.22 -22.68
C CYS A 6 -10.60 -16.23 -23.30
N LEU A 7 -9.92 -15.07 -23.36
CA LEU A 7 -8.61 -14.95 -24.00
C LEU A 7 -7.50 -15.67 -23.21
N LEU A 8 -7.55 -15.59 -21.87
CA LEU A 8 -6.58 -16.17 -20.94
C LEU A 8 -6.58 -17.71 -21.01
N ILE A 9 -7.74 -18.29 -21.27
CA ILE A 9 -7.95 -19.74 -21.32
C ILE A 9 -7.78 -20.29 -22.74
N VAL A 10 -8.22 -19.58 -23.80
CA VAL A 10 -7.97 -20.00 -25.18
C VAL A 10 -6.47 -20.15 -25.46
N LEU A 11 -5.61 -19.32 -24.88
CA LEU A 11 -4.15 -19.43 -25.06
C LEU A 11 -3.45 -20.46 -24.18
N LEU A 12 -3.94 -20.73 -22.98
CA LEU A 12 -3.51 -21.91 -22.19
C LEU A 12 -3.75 -23.23 -22.95
N LEU A 13 -4.71 -23.22 -23.89
CA LEU A 13 -5.19 -24.40 -24.60
C LEU A 13 -4.61 -24.54 -26.01
N VAL A 14 -4.29 -23.43 -26.69
CA VAL A 14 -3.50 -23.45 -27.94
C VAL A 14 -2.06 -23.89 -27.69
N GLY A 15 -1.54 -23.73 -26.46
CA GLY A 15 -0.21 -24.19 -26.08
C GLY A 15 -0.01 -25.70 -25.91
N ALA A 16 -1.08 -26.48 -25.84
CA ALA A 16 -0.97 -27.94 -25.77
C ALA A 16 -0.66 -28.60 -27.14
N GLY A 17 -0.69 -27.84 -28.25
CA GLY A 17 -0.63 -28.38 -29.61
C GLY A 17 0.68 -28.21 -30.39
N VAL A 18 1.66 -27.42 -29.92
CA VAL A 18 2.94 -27.23 -30.63
C VAL A 18 4.10 -27.53 -29.69
N TYR A 19 4.27 -28.83 -29.46
CA TYR A 19 5.36 -29.45 -28.74
C TYR A 19 6.44 -29.84 -29.77
N LEU A 20 7.56 -29.11 -29.81
CA LEU A 20 8.93 -29.62 -29.99
C LEU A 20 9.90 -28.47 -30.35
N TYR A 21 11.08 -28.50 -29.72
CA TYR A 21 12.23 -27.60 -29.86
C TYR A 21 12.09 -26.20 -29.24
N LEU A 22 12.72 -25.99 -28.08
CA LEU A 22 13.75 -24.96 -27.79
C LEU A 22 14.10 -24.95 -26.27
N PRO A 23 15.30 -24.47 -25.88
CA PRO A 23 15.85 -24.63 -24.53
C PRO A 23 15.25 -23.68 -23.48
N ARG A 24 15.38 -24.08 -22.21
CA ARG A 24 14.79 -23.44 -21.03
C ARG A 24 15.69 -22.33 -20.46
N GLY A 25 15.11 -21.16 -20.18
CA GLY A 25 15.69 -20.11 -19.34
C GLY A 25 14.96 -20.01 -17.99
N SER A 26 15.70 -19.67 -16.94
CA SER A 26 15.26 -19.65 -15.54
C SER A 26 14.68 -18.29 -15.12
N ASN A 27 13.56 -18.26 -14.39
CA ASN A 27 13.03 -17.06 -13.73
C ASN A 27 13.43 -17.04 -12.24
N ALA A 28 13.78 -15.87 -11.71
CA ALA A 28 14.15 -15.66 -10.30
C ALA A 28 12.94 -15.38 -9.39
N THR A 29 12.99 -15.83 -8.13
CA THR A 29 11.91 -15.70 -7.12
C THR A 29 12.06 -14.46 -6.21
N ALA A 30 10.94 -14.01 -5.65
CA ALA A 30 10.75 -12.75 -4.92
C ALA A 30 10.90 -12.85 -3.38
N ASP A 31 11.81 -13.66 -2.86
CA ASP A 31 11.82 -13.99 -1.42
C ASP A 31 12.38 -12.89 -0.49
N ASN A 32 13.13 -11.92 -1.05
CA ASN A 32 13.79 -10.83 -0.31
C ASN A 32 13.59 -9.47 -1.00
N ALA A 33 12.34 -9.02 -1.12
CA ALA A 33 12.03 -7.75 -1.76
C ALA A 33 11.06 -6.89 -0.93
N ALA A 34 10.95 -5.62 -1.30
CA ALA A 34 9.90 -4.73 -0.85
C ALA A 34 8.83 -4.58 -1.95
N THR A 35 7.62 -4.18 -1.56
CA THR A 35 6.55 -3.83 -2.50
C THR A 35 6.18 -2.37 -2.32
N VAL A 36 5.93 -1.67 -3.43
CA VAL A 36 5.49 -0.26 -3.40
C VAL A 36 3.97 -0.16 -3.48
N ALA A 37 3.38 0.64 -2.61
CA ALA A 37 2.02 1.16 -2.75
C ALA A 37 2.10 2.65 -3.11
N VAL A 38 1.50 3.02 -4.24
CA VAL A 38 1.42 4.35 -4.80
C VAL A 38 0.16 5.02 -4.27
N LEU A 39 0.34 5.92 -3.31
CA LEU A 39 -0.76 6.57 -2.63
C LEU A 39 -1.41 7.68 -3.47
N ASN A 40 -0.68 8.22 -4.44
CA ASN A 40 -1.19 9.16 -5.44
C ASN A 40 -0.27 9.16 -6.66
N THR A 41 -0.62 9.92 -7.69
CA THR A 41 0.15 9.97 -8.93
C THR A 41 1.60 10.46 -8.73
N ALA A 42 2.48 10.12 -9.68
CA ALA A 42 3.84 10.68 -9.81
C ALA A 42 4.90 10.11 -8.86
N VAL A 43 4.85 8.79 -8.67
CA VAL A 43 5.91 7.97 -8.09
C VAL A 43 6.59 7.20 -9.22
N ASP A 44 7.91 7.33 -9.34
CA ASP A 44 8.72 6.56 -10.29
C ASP A 44 9.61 5.57 -9.55
N ALA A 45 9.92 4.44 -10.20
CA ALA A 45 10.92 3.49 -9.74
C ALA A 45 11.99 3.27 -10.81
N GLN A 46 13.22 3.06 -10.37
CA GLN A 46 14.33 2.60 -11.20
C GLN A 46 14.69 1.18 -10.77
N LYS A 47 14.65 0.23 -11.70
CA LYS A 47 14.95 -1.18 -11.43
C LYS A 47 16.33 -1.53 -11.97
N GLY A 48 17.27 -1.85 -11.09
CA GLY A 48 18.67 -2.04 -11.44
C GLY A 48 19.25 -0.84 -12.20
N SER A 49 19.74 -1.08 -13.42
CA SER A 49 20.30 -0.05 -14.30
C SER A 49 19.31 0.51 -15.34
N SER A 50 18.00 0.25 -15.20
CA SER A 50 16.99 0.83 -16.09
C SER A 50 16.87 2.35 -15.90
N ASP A 51 16.17 3.01 -16.81
CA ASP A 51 15.68 4.37 -16.55
C ASP A 51 14.55 4.35 -15.50
N PHE A 52 14.26 5.52 -14.92
CA PHE A 52 13.08 5.72 -14.08
C PHE A 52 11.81 5.57 -14.93
N ALA A 53 10.87 4.77 -14.43
CA ALA A 53 9.55 4.60 -15.03
C ALA A 53 8.46 4.72 -13.95
N PRO A 54 7.21 5.05 -14.33
CA PRO A 54 6.10 5.10 -13.38
C PRO A 54 5.96 3.78 -12.61
N ALA A 55 5.93 3.88 -11.29
CA ALA A 55 5.67 2.76 -10.40
C ALA A 55 4.16 2.48 -10.35
N LEU A 56 3.81 1.19 -10.23
CA LEU A 56 2.43 0.73 -10.02
C LEU A 56 2.30 0.12 -8.63
N ASP A 57 1.09 0.10 -8.05
CA ASP A 57 0.89 -0.58 -6.79
C ASP A 57 1.22 -2.08 -6.90
N GLY A 58 1.92 -2.58 -5.89
CA GLY A 58 2.44 -3.92 -5.82
C GLY A 58 3.75 -4.13 -6.60
N ASP A 59 4.29 -3.12 -7.29
CA ASP A 59 5.60 -3.30 -7.94
C ASP A 59 6.67 -3.68 -6.91
N VAL A 60 7.51 -4.63 -7.30
CA VAL A 60 8.60 -5.14 -6.48
C VAL A 60 9.80 -4.20 -6.57
N VAL A 61 10.39 -3.89 -5.42
CA VAL A 61 11.60 -3.08 -5.23
C VAL A 61 12.66 -3.95 -4.57
N ALA A 62 13.72 -4.26 -5.30
CA ALA A 62 14.82 -5.12 -4.86
C ALA A 62 16.02 -4.31 -4.37
N SER A 63 17.04 -5.02 -3.86
CA SER A 63 18.32 -4.38 -3.55
C SER A 63 18.95 -3.78 -4.80
N GLY A 64 19.33 -2.51 -4.73
CA GLY A 64 19.86 -1.72 -5.85
C GLY A 64 18.85 -0.75 -6.45
N ASP A 65 17.55 -0.96 -6.24
CA ASP A 65 16.49 -0.18 -6.87
C ASP A 65 16.27 1.17 -6.17
N PHE A 66 15.76 2.13 -6.95
CA PHE A 66 15.37 3.45 -6.47
C PHE A 66 13.87 3.64 -6.53
N VAL A 67 13.36 4.41 -5.59
CA VAL A 67 12.00 4.95 -5.61
C VAL A 67 12.10 6.47 -5.47
N ARG A 68 11.53 7.17 -6.44
CA ARG A 68 11.52 8.63 -6.51
C ARG A 68 10.09 9.11 -6.40
N SER A 69 9.84 9.90 -5.37
CA SER A 69 8.57 10.59 -5.20
C SER A 69 8.72 12.03 -5.68
N SER A 70 8.05 12.39 -6.77
CA SER A 70 8.15 13.73 -7.35
C SER A 70 7.38 14.77 -6.52
N LYS A 71 7.00 15.93 -7.09
CA LYS A 71 6.46 17.08 -6.33
C LYS A 71 5.17 16.78 -5.55
N ASP A 72 4.34 15.87 -6.05
CA ASP A 72 3.06 15.53 -5.44
C ASP A 72 2.98 14.04 -5.03
N GLY A 73 3.96 13.24 -5.44
CA GLY A 73 3.99 11.80 -5.22
C GLY A 73 4.05 11.40 -3.74
N ARG A 74 3.42 10.29 -3.41
CA ARG A 74 3.51 9.62 -2.11
C ARG A 74 3.50 8.14 -2.33
N ALA A 75 4.40 7.45 -1.65
CA ALA A 75 4.51 6.00 -1.74
C ALA A 75 4.69 5.39 -0.35
N VAL A 76 4.32 4.12 -0.20
CA VAL A 76 4.66 3.30 0.95
C VAL A 76 5.43 2.10 0.45
N LEU A 77 6.67 1.93 0.91
CA LEU A 77 7.42 0.70 0.73
C LEU A 77 7.10 -0.23 1.89
N THR A 78 6.60 -1.43 1.58
CA THR A 78 6.40 -2.50 2.57
C THR A 78 7.50 -3.54 2.36
N PHE A 79 8.31 -3.76 3.39
CA PHE A 79 9.42 -4.72 3.34
C PHE A 79 8.95 -6.12 3.75
N PHE A 80 9.74 -7.14 3.39
CA PHE A 80 9.43 -8.55 3.63
C PHE A 80 9.30 -8.93 5.12
N ASP A 81 9.75 -8.08 6.04
CA ASP A 81 9.64 -8.23 7.49
C ASP A 81 8.36 -7.58 8.06
N GLY A 82 7.58 -6.90 7.23
CA GLY A 82 6.39 -6.14 7.59
C GLY A 82 6.66 -4.69 8.02
N SER A 83 7.93 -4.26 8.06
CA SER A 83 8.26 -2.84 8.26
C SER A 83 7.79 -2.02 7.06
N THR A 84 7.43 -0.75 7.30
CA THR A 84 7.00 0.17 6.25
C THR A 84 7.82 1.45 6.23
N LEU A 85 8.06 1.99 5.04
CA LEU A 85 8.63 3.32 4.82
C LEU A 85 7.72 4.13 3.91
N SER A 86 6.99 5.08 4.48
CA SER A 86 6.26 6.08 3.71
C SER A 86 7.22 7.14 3.21
N VAL A 87 7.10 7.49 1.93
CA VAL A 87 7.98 8.41 1.21
C VAL A 87 7.15 9.59 0.74
N ASP A 88 7.47 10.78 1.24
CA ASP A 88 6.75 12.01 0.94
C ASP A 88 7.24 12.67 -0.36
N PRO A 89 6.52 13.68 -0.87
CA PRO A 89 6.89 14.32 -2.13
C PRO A 89 8.28 14.97 -2.06
N GLY A 90 9.01 14.94 -3.17
CA GLY A 90 10.37 15.46 -3.29
C GLY A 90 11.44 14.55 -2.67
N SER A 91 11.13 13.28 -2.43
CA SER A 91 12.04 12.33 -1.78
C SER A 91 12.65 11.35 -2.77
N LEU A 92 13.88 10.95 -2.50
CA LEU A 92 14.60 9.92 -3.25
C LEU A 92 15.17 8.89 -2.28
N VAL A 93 14.72 7.65 -2.42
CA VAL A 93 15.17 6.52 -1.59
C VAL A 93 15.74 5.43 -2.48
N LYS A 94 16.79 4.78 -1.99
CA LYS A 94 17.42 3.61 -2.60
C LYS A 94 17.42 2.46 -1.60
N VAL A 95 16.94 1.31 -2.02
CA VAL A 95 17.06 0.10 -1.21
C VAL A 95 18.45 -0.49 -1.44
N LEU A 96 19.34 -0.44 -0.45
CA LEU A 96 20.71 -0.93 -0.58
C LEU A 96 20.84 -2.41 -0.27
N THR A 97 20.09 -2.91 0.72
CA THR A 97 20.19 -4.29 1.16
C THR A 97 18.85 -4.79 1.68
N LEU A 98 18.45 -5.96 1.21
CA LEU A 98 17.31 -6.75 1.68
C LEU A 98 17.72 -8.22 1.76
N ASN A 99 18.10 -8.67 2.97
CA ASN A 99 18.53 -10.05 3.18
C ASN A 99 17.84 -10.67 4.40
N ARG A 100 17.43 -11.93 4.28
CA ARG A 100 17.17 -12.81 5.41
C ARG A 100 18.45 -13.56 5.77
N LEU A 101 18.80 -13.56 7.05
CA LEU A 101 19.93 -14.30 7.59
C LEU A 101 19.51 -15.74 7.88
N GLY A 102 20.45 -16.68 7.79
CA GLY A 102 20.18 -18.10 8.11
C GLY A 102 19.73 -18.35 9.55
N SER A 103 20.00 -17.41 10.46
CA SER A 103 19.51 -17.37 11.85
C SER A 103 18.02 -17.01 11.99
N GLY A 104 17.37 -16.61 10.89
CA GLY A 104 16.05 -15.98 10.91
C GLY A 104 16.08 -14.46 11.13
N GLY A 105 17.26 -13.86 11.31
CA GLY A 105 17.44 -12.41 11.37
C GLY A 105 17.29 -11.72 10.02
N ILE A 106 17.30 -10.39 10.01
CA ILE A 106 17.17 -9.60 8.78
C ILE A 106 18.27 -8.54 8.67
N GLN A 107 18.68 -8.20 7.45
CA GLN A 107 19.49 -7.02 7.18
C GLN A 107 18.76 -6.16 6.15
N LEU A 108 18.36 -4.97 6.59
CA LEU A 108 17.65 -4.00 5.79
C LEU A 108 18.37 -2.65 5.89
N LEU A 109 18.84 -2.16 4.75
CA LEU A 109 19.49 -0.86 4.63
C LEU A 109 18.83 -0.06 3.51
N VAL A 110 18.32 1.12 3.88
CA VAL A 110 17.78 2.11 2.94
C VAL A 110 18.69 3.34 2.96
N GLU A 111 19.00 3.88 1.79
CA GLU A 111 19.65 5.18 1.65
C GLU A 111 18.60 6.23 1.24
N GLN A 112 18.53 7.33 1.97
CA GLN A 112 17.68 8.47 1.66
C GLN A 112 18.56 9.69 1.43
N THR A 113 18.50 10.25 0.22
CA THR A 113 19.37 11.35 -0.20
C THR A 113 18.69 12.71 -0.07
N LEU A 114 17.37 12.76 -0.19
CA LEU A 114 16.57 13.98 -0.09
C LEU A 114 15.16 13.66 0.40
N GLY A 115 14.51 14.66 0.99
CA GLY A 115 13.08 14.67 1.27
C GLY A 115 12.76 14.01 2.61
N ARG A 116 11.49 13.66 2.79
CA ARG A 116 10.91 13.24 4.07
C ARG A 116 10.40 11.81 3.95
N SER A 117 10.67 11.00 4.96
CA SER A 117 10.14 9.65 5.07
C SER A 117 9.68 9.35 6.49
N TRP A 118 8.76 8.40 6.60
CA TRP A 118 8.23 7.90 7.85
C TRP A 118 8.40 6.39 7.90
N ALA A 119 9.19 5.92 8.86
CA ALA A 119 9.44 4.50 9.05
C ALA A 119 8.65 3.99 10.24
N ALA A 120 7.90 2.91 10.03
CA ALA A 120 7.32 2.10 11.09
C ALA A 120 7.94 0.71 11.02
N VAL A 121 8.89 0.47 11.92
CA VAL A 121 9.76 -0.71 11.90
C VAL A 121 9.19 -1.77 12.83
N SER A 122 9.05 -2.99 12.32
CA SER A 122 8.65 -4.13 13.11
C SER A 122 9.69 -4.45 14.19
N LYS A 123 9.26 -4.96 15.35
CA LYS A 123 10.19 -5.35 16.41
C LYS A 123 11.10 -6.48 15.92
N LEU A 124 12.40 -6.19 15.87
CA LEU A 124 13.42 -7.14 15.44
C LEU A 124 13.55 -8.29 16.45
N LYS A 125 13.36 -9.52 15.97
CA LYS A 125 13.25 -10.72 16.82
C LYS A 125 14.60 -11.31 17.24
N THR A 126 15.65 -11.07 16.47
CA THR A 126 16.98 -11.64 16.70
C THR A 126 18.02 -10.54 16.93
N PRO A 127 19.11 -10.79 17.69
CA PRO A 127 20.14 -9.79 17.95
C PRO A 127 20.88 -9.31 16.69
N ASP A 128 21.11 -10.20 15.73
CA ASP A 128 21.79 -9.95 14.46
C ASP A 128 20.94 -9.21 13.43
N SER A 129 19.64 -9.03 13.70
CA SER A 129 18.77 -8.23 12.85
C SER A 129 19.14 -6.75 12.88
N LYS A 130 19.12 -6.11 11.71
CA LYS A 130 19.39 -4.68 11.51
C LYS A 130 18.37 -4.06 10.56
N PHE A 131 17.85 -2.90 10.96
CA PHE A 131 17.13 -1.98 10.12
C PHE A 131 17.84 -0.62 10.21
N GLU A 132 18.33 -0.12 9.08
CA GLU A 132 19.16 1.09 9.03
C GLU A 132 18.68 2.05 7.93
N ILE A 133 18.62 3.35 8.26
CA ILE A 133 18.44 4.43 7.28
C ILE A 133 19.73 5.23 7.22
N LYS A 134 20.39 5.18 6.06
CA LYS A 134 21.58 5.97 5.74
C LYS A 134 21.19 7.27 5.06
N THR A 135 21.78 8.37 5.49
CA THR A 135 21.66 9.70 4.89
C THR A 135 23.06 10.23 4.56
N PRO A 136 23.18 11.37 3.85
CA PRO A 136 24.48 11.98 3.58
C PRO A 136 25.28 12.33 4.86
N SER A 137 24.61 12.59 5.98
CA SER A 137 25.26 13.02 7.23
C SER A 137 25.33 11.95 8.32
N SER A 138 24.51 10.89 8.27
CA SER A 138 24.42 9.91 9.36
C SER A 138 23.80 8.56 8.98
N ILE A 139 23.88 7.60 9.89
CA ILE A 139 23.17 6.32 9.85
C ILE A 139 22.28 6.20 11.08
N ALA A 140 20.99 5.95 10.88
CA ALA A 140 20.02 5.69 11.94
C ALA A 140 19.77 4.18 12.04
N ALA A 141 20.18 3.58 13.17
CA ALA A 141 19.95 2.17 13.48
C ALA A 141 18.73 2.00 14.39
N VAL A 142 17.86 1.06 14.02
CA VAL A 142 16.50 0.99 14.53
C VAL A 142 16.16 -0.41 15.03
N ARG A 143 15.46 -0.50 16.17
CA ARG A 143 14.85 -1.74 16.66
C ARG A 143 13.41 -1.51 17.11
N GLY A 144 12.45 -1.68 16.21
CA GLY A 144 11.03 -1.59 16.54
C GLY A 144 10.58 -0.17 16.93
N THR A 145 10.60 0.77 15.99
CA THR A 145 10.27 2.18 16.24
C THR A 145 9.40 2.79 15.16
N ALA A 146 8.76 3.91 15.51
CA ALA A 146 8.07 4.78 14.57
C ALA A 146 8.74 6.15 14.57
N PHE A 147 9.32 6.55 13.43
CA PHE A 147 10.10 7.79 13.35
C PHE A 147 10.12 8.39 11.94
N GLU A 148 10.33 9.70 11.90
CA GLU A 148 10.53 10.49 10.69
C GLU A 148 12.03 10.66 10.41
N THR A 149 12.40 10.58 9.13
CA THR A 149 13.69 11.06 8.62
C THR A 149 13.44 12.15 7.58
N ASN A 150 13.97 13.35 7.80
CA ASN A 150 13.91 14.45 6.84
C ASN A 150 15.32 14.90 6.43
N VAL A 151 15.64 14.82 5.15
CA VAL A 151 16.92 15.22 4.58
C VAL A 151 16.72 16.47 3.72
N THR A 152 17.30 17.58 4.14
CA THR A 152 17.17 18.88 3.47
C THR A 152 18.51 19.33 2.91
N ALA A 153 18.51 19.85 1.68
CA ALA A 153 19.67 20.53 1.12
C ALA A 153 19.87 21.89 1.81
N ASN A 154 21.11 22.19 2.17
CA ASN A 154 21.53 23.46 2.75
C ASN A 154 21.96 24.43 1.63
N ALA A 155 21.99 25.74 1.93
CA ALA A 155 22.37 26.77 0.96
C ALA A 155 23.84 26.65 0.47
N ASP A 156 24.69 26.00 1.24
CA ASP A 156 26.11 25.74 0.92
C ASP A 156 26.31 24.49 0.05
N GLY A 157 25.23 23.84 -0.40
CA GLY A 157 25.27 22.61 -1.20
C GLY A 157 25.44 21.32 -0.39
N THR A 158 25.55 21.42 0.95
CA THR A 158 25.56 20.24 1.84
C THR A 158 24.13 19.79 2.17
N SER A 159 23.96 18.79 3.03
CA SER A 159 22.64 18.35 3.49
C SER A 159 22.59 18.21 5.00
N SER A 160 21.38 18.28 5.55
CA SER A 160 21.13 18.03 6.97
C SER A 160 20.06 16.96 7.11
N ALA A 161 20.30 15.97 7.97
CA ALA A 161 19.33 14.95 8.32
C ALA A 161 18.72 15.28 9.69
N THR A 162 17.40 15.34 9.75
CA THR A 162 16.63 15.48 10.99
C THR A 162 15.85 14.21 11.25
N TYR A 163 15.98 13.67 12.45
CA TYR A 163 15.23 12.51 12.92
C TYR A 163 14.28 12.93 14.03
N LYS A 164 13.00 12.54 13.93
CA LYS A 164 11.98 12.74 14.98
C LYS A 164 11.38 11.39 15.34
N VAL A 165 11.44 11.00 16.61
CA VAL A 165 10.99 9.67 17.06
C VAL A 165 9.68 9.79 17.84
N ASP A 166 8.62 9.10 17.43
CA ASP A 166 7.33 9.11 18.12
C ASP A 166 7.09 7.85 18.96
N ASP A 167 7.70 6.72 18.59
CA ASP A 167 7.65 5.49 19.38
C ASP A 167 9.01 4.78 19.38
N GLY A 168 9.37 4.19 20.51
CA GLY A 168 10.64 3.50 20.72
C GLY A 168 11.85 4.45 20.78
N GLN A 169 12.97 4.02 20.19
CA GLN A 169 14.26 4.72 20.25
C GLN A 169 15.16 4.40 19.04
N VAL A 170 15.82 5.42 18.51
CA VAL A 170 16.74 5.32 17.36
C VAL A 170 18.15 5.70 17.80
N LEU A 171 19.15 4.89 17.45
CA LEU A 171 20.56 5.24 17.60
C LEU A 171 21.04 5.88 16.30
N VAL A 172 21.41 7.16 16.35
CA VAL A 172 21.91 7.90 15.20
C VAL A 172 23.42 8.06 15.32
N THR A 173 24.17 7.58 14.33
CA THR A 173 25.63 7.71 14.25
C THR A 173 25.96 8.71 13.16
N ALA A 174 26.69 9.78 13.50
CA ALA A 174 27.11 10.77 12.51
C ALA A 174 28.32 10.27 11.72
N ASN A 175 28.37 10.58 10.42
CA ASN A 175 29.47 10.18 9.56
C ASN A 175 30.80 10.83 9.98
N ALA A 176 30.75 12.04 10.55
CA ALA A 176 31.92 12.75 11.08
C ALA A 176 32.28 12.35 12.52
N GLY A 177 31.63 11.33 13.08
CA GLY A 177 31.95 10.75 14.39
C GLY A 177 30.93 11.06 15.49
N GLY A 178 30.90 10.19 16.50
CA GLY A 178 29.95 10.24 17.60
C GLY A 178 28.60 9.58 17.29
N ASN A 179 27.84 9.31 18.34
CA ASN A 179 26.48 8.81 18.26
C ASN A 179 25.59 9.53 19.26
N VAL A 180 24.30 9.54 18.96
CA VAL A 180 23.26 10.13 19.79
C VAL A 180 22.05 9.22 19.78
N THR A 181 21.51 8.96 20.96
CA THR A 181 20.31 8.15 21.11
C THR A 181 19.10 9.07 21.19
N VAL A 182 18.11 8.85 20.31
CA VAL A 182 16.89 9.66 20.18
C VAL A 182 15.71 8.80 20.60
N SER A 183 15.07 9.14 21.72
CA SER A 183 13.93 8.40 22.25
C SER A 183 12.60 9.02 21.82
N ALA A 184 11.48 8.33 22.06
CA ALA A 184 10.14 8.85 21.80
C ALA A 184 9.94 10.29 22.33
N ASN A 185 9.31 11.14 21.52
CA ASN A 185 9.14 12.59 21.71
C ASN A 185 10.43 13.42 21.68
N GLN A 186 11.54 12.86 21.19
CA GLN A 186 12.79 13.61 20.96
C GLN A 186 13.11 13.71 19.47
N GLN A 187 14.02 14.62 19.14
CA GLN A 187 14.54 14.84 17.81
C GLN A 187 16.04 15.17 17.84
N VAL A 188 16.69 15.00 16.70
CA VAL A 188 18.06 15.47 16.47
C VAL A 188 18.25 15.88 15.02
N THR A 189 19.09 16.88 14.78
CA THR A 189 19.50 17.31 13.45
C THR A 189 21.02 17.22 13.34
N ILE A 190 21.50 16.60 12.25
CA ILE A 190 22.93 16.41 11.98
C ILE A 190 23.21 16.88 10.55
N ALA A 191 24.01 17.93 10.42
CA ALA A 191 24.51 18.41 9.13
C ALA A 191 25.68 17.54 8.62
N THR A 192 25.88 17.48 7.31
CA THR A 192 27.04 16.81 6.71
C THR A 192 28.34 17.36 7.29
N ASN A 193 29.31 16.47 7.53
CA ASN A 193 30.61 16.79 8.14
C ASN A 193 30.57 17.33 9.58
N GLN A 194 29.44 17.23 10.27
CA GLN A 194 29.33 17.57 11.70
C GLN A 194 29.22 16.30 12.55
N PRO A 195 29.86 16.26 13.74
CA PRO A 195 29.73 15.14 14.66
C PRO A 195 28.31 15.08 15.25
N ALA A 196 27.96 13.94 15.85
CA ALA A 196 26.69 13.79 16.54
C ALA A 196 26.60 14.77 17.73
N PRO A 197 25.48 15.50 17.90
CA PRO A 197 25.24 16.30 19.09
C PRO A 197 25.31 15.46 20.37
N ALA A 198 25.72 16.06 21.49
CA ALA A 198 25.86 15.35 22.77
C ALA A 198 24.54 14.76 23.30
N ALA A 199 23.40 15.36 22.96
CA ALA A 199 22.08 14.89 23.37
C ALA A 199 21.01 15.26 22.33
N ALA A 200 19.96 14.44 22.26
CA ALA A 200 18.74 14.77 21.52
C ALA A 200 17.93 15.84 22.26
N THR A 201 17.11 16.60 21.53
CA THR A 201 16.23 17.64 22.08
C THR A 201 14.78 17.17 22.08
N ALA A 202 13.94 17.74 22.94
CA ALA A 202 12.51 17.44 22.93
C ALA A 202 11.86 17.95 21.63
N GLN A 203 10.93 17.18 21.08
CA GLN A 203 10.08 17.66 19.99
C GLN A 203 9.15 18.77 20.48
N ALA A 204 8.96 19.79 19.64
CA ALA A 204 8.01 20.84 19.94
C ALA A 204 6.58 20.28 20.08
N PRO A 205 5.74 20.83 20.97
CA PRO A 205 4.34 20.46 21.04
C PRO A 205 3.62 20.90 19.76
N THR A 206 3.15 19.94 18.98
CA THR A 206 2.45 20.14 17.72
C THR A 206 0.99 19.70 17.83
N PRO A 207 0.11 20.12 16.91
CA PRO A 207 -1.23 19.57 16.80
C PRO A 207 -1.17 18.05 16.72
N ARG A 208 -2.03 17.35 17.46
CA ARG A 208 -2.17 15.90 17.38
C ARG A 208 -3.62 15.52 17.56
N PHE A 209 -4.05 14.42 16.97
CA PHE A 209 -5.28 13.77 17.42
C PHE A 209 -5.00 12.38 17.97
N VAL A 210 -5.85 11.96 18.90
CA VAL A 210 -5.84 10.64 19.51
C VAL A 210 -7.20 10.02 19.26
N LEU A 211 -7.23 8.86 18.60
CA LEU A 211 -8.41 8.03 18.51
C LEU A 211 -8.33 6.94 19.56
N THR A 212 -9.43 6.73 20.28
CA THR A 212 -9.56 5.70 21.30
C THR A 212 -10.82 4.88 21.03
N GLY A 213 -10.64 3.60 20.74
CA GLY A 213 -11.72 2.63 20.58
C GLY A 213 -12.04 1.90 21.88
N THR A 214 -13.25 1.38 22.02
CA THR A 214 -13.55 0.36 23.04
C THR A 214 -12.65 -0.86 22.89
N THR A 215 -12.31 -1.53 23.98
CA THR A 215 -11.56 -2.80 23.92
C THR A 215 -12.26 -3.82 23.00
N GLY A 216 -11.50 -4.48 22.12
CA GLY A 216 -12.04 -5.41 21.12
C GLY A 216 -12.58 -4.76 19.84
N LEU A 217 -12.45 -3.43 19.71
CA LEU A 217 -12.67 -2.72 18.46
C LEU A 217 -11.32 -2.53 17.75
N GLU A 218 -11.18 -3.12 16.56
CA GLU A 218 -10.14 -2.74 15.62
C GLU A 218 -10.66 -1.59 14.76
N PHE A 219 -9.79 -0.63 14.50
CA PHE A 219 -10.10 0.47 13.61
C PHE A 219 -8.86 0.98 12.90
N ALA A 220 -9.08 1.46 11.68
CA ALA A 220 -8.09 2.17 10.91
C ALA A 220 -8.69 3.45 10.33
N ILE A 221 -7.89 4.51 10.33
CA ILE A 221 -8.22 5.74 9.62
C ILE A 221 -7.39 5.82 8.34
N THR A 222 -7.99 6.30 7.27
CA THR A 222 -7.30 6.57 6.01
C THR A 222 -7.46 8.04 5.66
N ALA A 223 -6.34 8.75 5.48
CA ALA A 223 -6.38 10.13 5.00
C ALA A 223 -6.82 10.20 3.53
N SER A 224 -7.11 11.40 3.05
CA SER A 224 -7.41 11.67 1.63
C SER A 224 -6.29 11.26 0.67
N THR A 225 -5.06 11.12 1.16
CA THR A 225 -3.93 10.60 0.40
C THR A 225 -3.96 9.07 0.25
N GLY A 226 -4.85 8.35 0.93
CA GLY A 226 -4.86 6.89 0.95
C GLY A 226 -3.93 6.25 2.00
N ALA A 227 -3.05 7.03 2.64
CA ALA A 227 -2.23 6.55 3.75
C ALA A 227 -3.09 6.18 4.97
N THR A 228 -2.78 5.04 5.56
CA THR A 228 -3.57 4.43 6.65
C THR A 228 -2.84 4.47 7.99
N CYS A 229 -3.60 4.67 9.07
CA CYS A 229 -3.11 4.60 10.43
C CYS A 229 -4.09 3.83 11.31
N GLY A 230 -3.64 2.80 12.02
CA GLY A 230 -4.46 2.00 12.93
C GLY A 230 -4.28 0.50 12.76
N THR A 231 -5.27 -0.29 13.17
CA THR A 231 -5.24 -1.75 13.08
C THR A 231 -6.28 -2.22 12.08
N GLU A 232 -5.85 -3.07 11.15
CA GLU A 232 -6.72 -3.73 10.17
C GLU A 232 -6.34 -5.21 10.11
N ASN A 233 -7.31 -6.10 10.30
CA ASN A 233 -7.13 -7.55 10.31
C ASN A 233 -6.01 -7.99 11.26
N GLY A 234 -5.96 -7.43 12.46
CA GLY A 234 -4.95 -7.71 13.48
C GLY A 234 -3.53 -7.22 13.14
N ARG A 235 -3.35 -6.40 12.10
CA ARG A 235 -2.06 -5.82 11.71
C ARG A 235 -2.08 -4.31 11.85
N ASN A 236 -1.02 -3.77 12.46
CA ASN A 236 -0.83 -2.32 12.52
C ASN A 236 -0.41 -1.79 11.15
N LYS A 237 -1.14 -0.79 10.68
CA LYS A 237 -0.80 0.08 9.56
C LYS A 237 -0.38 1.43 10.12
N GLN A 238 0.84 1.86 9.82
CA GLN A 238 1.39 3.13 10.31
C GLN A 238 2.02 3.92 9.15
N GLU A 239 1.21 4.18 8.12
CA GLU A 239 1.64 4.77 6.86
C GLU A 239 1.57 6.31 6.90
N LEU A 240 0.80 6.89 7.82
CA LEU A 240 0.74 8.33 8.05
C LEU A 240 1.93 8.81 8.92
N PHE A 241 2.50 9.96 8.58
CA PHE A 241 3.57 10.59 9.37
C PHE A 241 3.09 10.91 10.78
N GLY A 242 3.88 10.56 11.79
CA GLY A 242 3.51 10.74 13.20
C GLY A 242 2.47 9.73 13.71
N CYS A 243 2.17 8.68 12.94
CA CYS A 243 1.19 7.65 13.31
C CYS A 243 1.78 6.63 14.29
N VAL A 244 1.21 6.54 15.49
CA VAL A 244 1.49 5.47 16.45
C VAL A 244 0.21 4.72 16.76
N ALA A 245 0.16 3.43 16.39
CA ALA A 245 -0.95 2.53 16.70
C ALA A 245 -0.57 1.58 17.83
N SER A 246 -1.29 1.62 18.95
CA SER A 246 -1.02 0.80 20.13
C SER A 246 -2.33 0.38 20.81
N GLY A 247 -2.60 -0.92 20.82
CA GLY A 247 -3.82 -1.48 21.36
C GLY A 247 -5.07 -0.90 20.69
N ASN A 248 -5.96 -0.30 21.47
CA ASN A 248 -7.17 0.37 20.99
C ASN A 248 -6.98 1.88 20.77
N THR A 249 -5.72 2.36 20.67
CA THR A 249 -5.41 3.77 20.56
C THR A 249 -4.57 4.04 19.32
N VAL A 250 -4.91 5.10 18.59
CA VAL A 250 -4.13 5.64 17.49
C VAL A 250 -3.80 7.09 17.81
N THR A 251 -2.52 7.42 17.85
CA THR A 251 -2.06 8.81 17.93
C THR A 251 -1.53 9.23 16.58
N LEU A 252 -1.93 10.41 16.10
CA LEU A 252 -1.36 11.02 14.91
C LEU A 252 -0.84 12.42 15.25
N ARG A 253 0.48 12.60 15.16
CA ARG A 253 1.12 13.91 15.29
C ARG A 253 1.08 14.65 13.94
N GLU A 254 0.90 15.97 13.99
CA GLU A 254 0.79 16.85 12.82
C GLU A 254 -0.18 16.31 11.75
N PRO A 255 -1.46 16.05 12.10
CA PRO A 255 -2.38 15.46 11.15
C PRO A 255 -2.58 16.34 9.92
N PRO A 256 -2.52 15.79 8.70
CA PRO A 256 -2.98 16.51 7.51
C PRO A 256 -4.45 16.94 7.66
N ALA A 257 -4.77 18.17 7.27
CA ALA A 257 -6.16 18.61 7.18
C ALA A 257 -6.89 17.84 6.07
N GLY A 258 -8.17 17.57 6.27
CA GLY A 258 -9.02 16.90 5.28
C GLY A 258 -9.90 15.82 5.87
N ARG A 259 -10.55 15.07 4.98
CA ARG A 259 -11.40 13.93 5.33
C ARG A 259 -10.55 12.72 5.68
N TYR A 260 -10.88 12.08 6.79
CA TYR A 260 -10.41 10.75 7.19
C TYR A 260 -11.55 9.76 7.01
N ALA A 261 -11.35 8.74 6.19
CA ALA A 261 -12.20 7.57 6.18
C ALA A 261 -11.90 6.73 7.42
N VAL A 262 -12.94 6.15 8.03
CA VAL A 262 -12.82 5.27 9.19
C VAL A 262 -13.34 3.90 8.79
N LEU A 263 -12.52 2.88 9.01
CA LEU A 263 -12.92 1.48 8.92
C LEU A 263 -12.91 0.90 10.33
N LEU A 264 -14.01 0.25 10.72
CA LEU A 264 -14.19 -0.44 11.98
C LEU A 264 -14.38 -1.93 11.72
N SER A 265 -13.77 -2.76 12.55
CA SER A 265 -14.04 -4.19 12.62
C SER A 265 -14.05 -4.66 14.07
N LYS A 266 -14.95 -5.58 14.40
CA LYS A 266 -15.06 -6.12 15.77
C LYS A 266 -14.28 -7.42 15.88
N THR A 267 -13.50 -7.55 16.94
CA THR A 267 -12.80 -8.80 17.29
C THR A 267 -13.43 -9.51 18.49
N ALA A 268 -14.38 -8.86 19.18
CA ALA A 268 -15.12 -9.43 20.29
C ALA A 268 -16.56 -8.91 20.36
N ALA A 269 -17.47 -9.71 20.95
CA ALA A 269 -18.84 -9.32 21.19
C ALA A 269 -18.91 -8.26 22.29
N THR A 270 -19.08 -6.99 21.91
CA THR A 270 -19.32 -5.88 22.84
C THR A 270 -20.72 -5.27 22.59
N PRO A 271 -21.50 -5.01 23.65
CA PRO A 271 -22.88 -4.52 23.52
C PRO A 271 -22.94 -3.11 22.92
N THR A 272 -21.91 -2.31 23.12
CA THR A 272 -21.76 -0.98 22.54
C THR A 272 -20.31 -0.78 22.11
N THR A 273 -20.13 -0.21 20.92
CA THR A 273 -18.82 0.22 20.40
C THR A 273 -18.78 1.74 20.38
N THR A 274 -17.70 2.29 20.92
CA THR A 274 -17.41 3.72 20.79
C THR A 274 -16.02 3.89 20.18
N LEU A 275 -15.93 4.83 19.25
CA LEU A 275 -14.66 5.38 18.78
C LEU A 275 -14.70 6.89 19.06
N THR A 276 -13.78 7.34 19.91
CA THR A 276 -13.63 8.76 20.22
C THR A 276 -12.40 9.29 19.51
N VAL A 277 -12.48 10.48 18.91
CA VAL A 277 -11.35 11.24 18.39
C VAL A 277 -11.23 12.55 19.17
N ASP A 278 -10.06 12.77 19.75
CA ASP A 278 -9.72 13.96 20.51
C ASP A 278 -8.58 14.72 19.81
N ALA A 279 -8.78 16.00 19.49
CA ALA A 279 -7.70 16.87 19.00
C ALA A 279 -7.05 17.61 20.17
N PHE A 280 -5.73 17.65 20.19
CA PHE A 280 -4.92 18.30 21.22
C PHE A 280 -3.90 19.25 20.61
N ARG A 281 -3.55 20.28 21.37
CA ARG A 281 -2.35 21.10 21.17
C ARG A 281 -1.58 21.12 22.49
N GLY A 282 -0.40 20.51 22.50
CA GLY A 282 0.28 20.19 23.75
C GLY A 282 -0.61 19.30 24.63
N THR A 283 -0.94 19.78 25.84
CA THR A 283 -1.81 19.08 26.80
C THR A 283 -3.27 19.52 26.72
N ALA A 284 -3.59 20.63 26.04
CA ALA A 284 -4.94 21.14 25.92
C ALA A 284 -5.74 20.36 24.86
N ARG A 285 -6.93 19.87 25.23
CA ARG A 285 -7.88 19.28 24.28
C ARG A 285 -8.70 20.39 23.64
N GLU A 286 -8.59 20.53 22.32
CA GLU A 286 -9.25 21.58 21.53
C GLU A 286 -10.59 21.10 20.92
N ALA A 287 -10.72 19.81 20.60
CA ALA A 287 -11.96 19.22 20.10
C ALA A 287 -12.10 17.75 20.51
N THR A 288 -13.34 17.26 20.59
CA THR A 288 -13.67 15.85 20.82
C THR A 288 -14.90 15.45 20.03
N ARG A 289 -14.90 14.26 19.44
CA ARG A 289 -16.06 13.65 18.77
C ARG A 289 -16.11 12.17 19.05
N THR A 290 -17.31 11.64 19.20
CA THR A 290 -17.52 10.22 19.49
C THR A 290 -18.51 9.63 18.50
N LEU A 291 -18.08 8.58 17.82
CA LEU A 291 -18.96 7.68 17.09
C LEU A 291 -19.39 6.57 18.05
N ALA A 292 -20.70 6.46 18.30
CA ALA A 292 -21.28 5.39 19.08
C ALA A 292 -22.24 4.59 18.19
N GLY A 293 -22.22 3.27 18.32
CA GLY A 293 -23.14 2.41 17.58
C GLY A 293 -22.99 0.93 17.95
N ALA A 294 -24.00 0.14 17.58
CA ALA A 294 -23.93 -1.31 17.62
C ALA A 294 -23.46 -1.83 16.25
N ALA A 295 -22.32 -2.51 16.20
CA ALA A 295 -21.89 -3.33 15.07
C ALA A 295 -21.91 -4.82 15.49
N SER A 296 -22.15 -5.75 14.58
CA SER A 296 -21.98 -7.19 14.84
C SER A 296 -20.50 -7.58 14.80
N VAL A 297 -20.12 -8.73 15.38
CA VAL A 297 -18.71 -9.22 15.40
C VAL A 297 -18.18 -9.50 13.98
N THR A 298 -19.07 -9.70 13.01
CA THR A 298 -18.73 -9.98 11.61
C THR A 298 -18.78 -8.76 10.70
N ASP A 299 -19.19 -7.59 11.21
CA ASP A 299 -19.40 -6.42 10.37
C ASP A 299 -18.10 -5.66 10.15
N LEU A 300 -17.81 -5.35 8.88
CA LEU A 300 -16.99 -4.20 8.52
C LEU A 300 -17.90 -2.99 8.42
N VAL A 301 -17.55 -1.91 9.11
CA VAL A 301 -18.34 -0.68 9.11
C VAL A 301 -17.47 0.48 8.67
N ARG A 302 -17.96 1.25 7.71
CA ARG A 302 -17.33 2.52 7.30
C ARG A 302 -18.01 3.72 7.94
N SER A 303 -17.22 4.74 8.21
CA SER A 303 -17.65 6.11 8.54
C SER A 303 -16.56 7.06 8.04
N GLY A 304 -16.60 8.32 8.47
CA GLY A 304 -15.59 9.31 8.17
C GLY A 304 -15.76 10.54 9.05
N PHE A 305 -14.73 11.37 9.12
CA PHE A 305 -14.81 12.70 9.72
C PHE A 305 -13.87 13.64 8.99
N THR A 306 -14.10 14.94 9.08
CA THR A 306 -13.20 15.96 8.54
C THR A 306 -12.47 16.65 9.69
N TYR A 307 -11.15 16.76 9.54
CA TYR A 307 -10.29 17.49 10.47
C TYR A 307 -9.78 18.76 9.79
N ALA A 308 -9.88 19.89 10.51
CA ALA A 308 -9.26 21.14 10.09
C ALA A 308 -8.18 21.55 11.08
N ALA A 309 -6.97 21.78 10.55
CA ALA A 309 -5.79 22.22 11.29
C ALA A 309 -5.84 23.74 11.61
N THR A 310 -7.00 24.23 12.04
CA THR A 310 -7.22 25.62 12.47
C THR A 310 -6.71 25.84 13.91
N THR A 311 -6.79 27.08 14.38
CA THR A 311 -6.55 27.42 15.80
C THR A 311 -7.81 28.09 16.34
N PRO A 312 -8.64 27.40 17.15
CA PRO A 312 -8.49 26.01 17.62
C PRO A 312 -8.71 24.97 16.52
N GLN A 313 -8.18 23.76 16.70
CA GLN A 313 -8.46 22.62 15.83
C GLN A 313 -9.95 22.26 15.85
N THR A 314 -10.49 21.79 14.74
CA THR A 314 -11.89 21.34 14.66
C THR A 314 -12.00 19.95 14.04
N ILE A 315 -13.00 19.19 14.51
CA ILE A 315 -13.37 17.87 14.02
C ILE A 315 -14.88 17.91 13.73
N SER A 316 -15.29 17.50 12.53
CA SER A 316 -16.71 17.39 12.18
C SER A 316 -17.42 16.27 12.95
N GLU A 317 -18.75 16.26 12.93
CA GLU A 317 -19.48 15.03 13.26
C GLU A 317 -19.02 13.87 12.37
N PHE A 318 -19.12 12.66 12.89
CA PHE A 318 -18.90 11.46 12.10
C PHE A 318 -19.99 11.31 11.04
N GLU A 319 -19.59 10.91 9.84
CA GLU A 319 -20.50 10.49 8.79
C GLU A 319 -21.32 9.27 9.25
N PRO A 320 -22.58 9.13 8.78
CA PRO A 320 -23.41 7.99 9.13
C PRO A 320 -22.68 6.67 8.89
N ALA A 321 -22.62 5.84 9.93
CA ALA A 321 -22.00 4.53 9.84
C ALA A 321 -22.79 3.62 8.89
N ALA A 322 -22.09 2.91 8.01
CA ALA A 322 -22.70 1.98 7.06
C ALA A 322 -21.91 0.67 6.98
N PRO A 323 -22.57 -0.50 6.88
CA PRO A 323 -21.88 -1.75 6.64
C PRO A 323 -21.21 -1.75 5.26
N VAL A 324 -20.06 -2.41 5.15
CA VAL A 324 -19.35 -2.62 3.90
C VAL A 324 -18.95 -4.07 3.72
N THR A 325 -18.74 -4.47 2.47
CA THR A 325 -18.33 -5.82 2.09
C THR A 325 -16.81 -6.00 2.10
N SER A 326 -16.04 -4.91 2.11
CA SER A 326 -14.57 -4.94 2.11
C SER A 326 -13.97 -3.65 2.70
N ALA A 327 -12.70 -3.71 3.10
CA ALA A 327 -11.94 -2.56 3.55
C ALA A 327 -11.81 -1.45 2.48
N CYS A 328 -11.74 -1.84 1.20
CA CYS A 328 -11.58 -0.93 0.09
C CYS A 328 -12.78 0.02 -0.10
N SER A 329 -13.98 -0.41 0.31
CA SER A 329 -15.19 0.42 0.30
C SER A 329 -15.09 1.64 1.22
N ALA A 330 -14.29 1.58 2.28
CA ALA A 330 -14.16 2.68 3.24
C ALA A 330 -13.40 3.88 2.64
N GLN A 331 -12.44 3.64 1.75
CA GLN A 331 -11.61 4.67 1.14
C GLN A 331 -12.32 5.44 0.02
N GLY A 332 -13.35 4.84 -0.58
CA GLY A 332 -14.08 5.46 -1.68
C GLY A 332 -14.72 6.80 -1.26
N THR A 333 -14.43 7.85 -2.04
CA THR A 333 -15.10 9.15 -1.92
C THR A 333 -16.21 9.25 -2.96
N GLY A 334 -17.25 10.03 -2.66
CA GLY A 334 -18.41 10.16 -3.54
C GLY A 334 -19.24 8.88 -3.67
N ARG A 335 -19.60 8.50 -4.89
CA ARG A 335 -20.38 7.28 -5.16
C ARG A 335 -19.45 6.07 -5.17
N VAL A 336 -19.66 5.16 -4.21
CA VAL A 336 -18.92 3.89 -4.12
C VAL A 336 -19.75 2.78 -4.77
N PHE A 337 -19.14 2.03 -5.69
CA PHE A 337 -19.67 0.85 -6.32
C PHE A 337 -18.96 -0.39 -5.77
N ASP A 338 -19.59 -1.07 -4.82
CA ASP A 338 -18.99 -2.20 -4.06
C ASP A 338 -19.97 -3.36 -3.80
N GLY A 339 -21.19 -3.28 -4.34
CA GLY A 339 -22.23 -4.30 -4.19
C GLY A 339 -22.63 -4.97 -5.51
N GLY A 340 -23.32 -6.11 -5.42
CA GLY A 340 -23.86 -6.84 -6.58
C GLY A 340 -22.80 -7.59 -7.40
N ALA A 341 -23.24 -8.20 -8.51
CA ALA A 341 -22.33 -8.88 -9.44
C ALA A 341 -21.42 -7.87 -10.17
N LEU A 342 -20.15 -8.23 -10.39
CA LEU A 342 -19.14 -7.32 -10.95
C LEU A 342 -19.55 -6.68 -12.29
N GLU A 343 -20.18 -7.43 -13.20
CA GLU A 343 -20.63 -6.91 -14.50
C GLU A 343 -21.78 -5.89 -14.35
N ASP A 344 -22.76 -6.18 -13.49
CA ASP A 344 -23.87 -5.26 -13.23
C ASP A 344 -23.38 -3.99 -12.53
N ARG A 345 -22.46 -4.16 -11.57
CA ARG A 345 -21.78 -3.07 -10.87
C ARG A 345 -21.04 -2.16 -11.85
N TYR A 346 -20.34 -2.73 -12.83
CA TYR A 346 -19.62 -1.98 -13.85
C TYR A 346 -20.58 -1.28 -14.83
N ALA A 347 -21.70 -1.91 -15.19
CA ALA A 347 -22.75 -1.26 -15.99
C ALA A 347 -23.35 -0.04 -15.26
N GLN A 348 -23.66 -0.18 -13.97
CA GLN A 348 -24.14 0.94 -13.14
C GLN A 348 -23.13 2.08 -13.04
N LEU A 349 -21.83 1.76 -12.92
CA LEU A 349 -20.76 2.75 -12.94
C LEU A 349 -20.76 3.56 -14.24
N ARG A 350 -20.89 2.89 -15.41
CA ARG A 350 -20.94 3.58 -16.71
C ARG A 350 -22.13 4.52 -16.80
N THR A 351 -23.33 4.05 -16.45
CA THR A 351 -24.55 4.88 -16.43
C THR A 351 -24.40 6.08 -15.50
N PHE A 352 -23.82 5.89 -14.31
CA PHE A 352 -23.58 6.99 -13.38
C PHE A 352 -22.60 8.02 -13.94
N ALA A 353 -21.49 7.57 -14.53
CA ALA A 353 -20.46 8.45 -15.08
C ALA A 353 -20.97 9.28 -16.26
N GLU A 354 -21.84 8.71 -17.10
CA GLU A 354 -22.51 9.42 -18.20
C GLU A 354 -23.46 10.51 -17.68
N ALA A 355 -24.18 10.24 -16.59
CA ALA A 355 -25.18 11.14 -16.03
C ALA A 355 -24.62 12.21 -15.08
N ASN A 356 -23.44 11.98 -14.48
CA ASN A 356 -22.93 12.81 -13.38
C ASN A 356 -21.50 13.24 -13.65
N LYS A 357 -21.30 14.41 -14.26
CA LYS A 357 -19.97 14.94 -14.60
C LYS A 357 -19.20 15.51 -13.40
N GLY A 358 -17.88 15.36 -13.40
CA GLY A 358 -17.00 15.90 -12.36
C GLY A 358 -17.23 15.36 -10.94
N GLN A 359 -17.95 14.25 -10.80
CA GLN A 359 -18.26 13.65 -9.50
C GLN A 359 -17.17 12.65 -9.08
N PRO A 360 -16.78 12.63 -7.79
CA PRO A 360 -15.90 11.59 -7.27
C PRO A 360 -16.60 10.24 -7.28
N VAL A 361 -15.86 9.21 -7.68
CA VAL A 361 -16.35 7.84 -7.81
C VAL A 361 -15.30 6.83 -7.38
N ALA A 362 -15.76 5.71 -6.81
CA ALA A 362 -14.92 4.58 -6.46
C ALA A 362 -15.55 3.27 -6.96
N PHE A 363 -14.73 2.41 -7.55
CA PHE A 363 -15.12 1.08 -8.01
C PHE A 363 -14.28 0.03 -7.29
N VAL A 364 -14.96 -0.82 -6.51
CA VAL A 364 -14.31 -1.86 -5.70
C VAL A 364 -14.37 -3.19 -6.43
N VAL A 365 -13.28 -3.95 -6.37
CA VAL A 365 -13.18 -5.32 -6.88
C VAL A 365 -12.59 -6.20 -5.77
N THR A 366 -13.23 -7.34 -5.51
CA THR A 366 -12.79 -8.29 -4.49
C THR A 366 -12.14 -9.54 -5.10
N ASP A 367 -11.45 -10.33 -4.28
CA ASP A 367 -10.93 -11.66 -4.65
C ASP A 367 -12.02 -12.56 -5.22
N ALA A 368 -13.22 -12.50 -4.61
CA ALA A 368 -14.39 -13.25 -5.03
C ALA A 368 -14.90 -12.79 -6.40
N ASP A 369 -14.88 -11.47 -6.65
CA ASP A 369 -15.24 -10.91 -7.96
C ASP A 369 -14.30 -11.42 -9.06
N LEU A 370 -12.98 -11.35 -8.84
CA LEU A 370 -11.97 -11.82 -9.79
C LEU A 370 -12.04 -13.34 -10.01
N THR A 371 -12.17 -14.11 -8.93
CA THR A 371 -12.29 -15.57 -8.97
C THR A 371 -13.53 -15.99 -9.76
N LYS A 372 -14.68 -15.35 -9.50
CA LYS A 372 -15.93 -15.62 -10.21
C LYS A 372 -15.85 -15.22 -11.69
N ALA A 373 -15.27 -14.04 -11.99
CA ALA A 373 -15.09 -13.57 -13.36
C ALA A 373 -14.18 -14.50 -14.17
N GLY A 374 -13.10 -15.01 -13.57
CA GLY A 374 -12.21 -16.00 -14.19
C GLY A 374 -12.96 -17.28 -14.56
N ASN A 375 -13.69 -17.86 -13.60
CA ASN A 375 -14.47 -19.09 -13.82
C ASN A 375 -15.59 -18.92 -14.87
N ALA A 376 -16.26 -17.77 -14.92
CA ALA A 376 -17.33 -17.50 -15.88
C ALA A 376 -16.85 -17.30 -17.32
N SER A 377 -15.53 -17.18 -17.51
CA SER A 377 -14.93 -16.87 -18.80
C SER A 377 -14.23 -18.07 -19.44
N VAL A 378 -14.33 -19.26 -18.83
CA VAL A 378 -13.87 -20.53 -19.44
C VAL A 378 -14.76 -20.81 -20.65
N PRO A 379 -14.22 -20.82 -21.89
CA PRO A 379 -15.02 -21.13 -23.06
C PRO A 379 -15.46 -22.60 -23.03
N SER A 380 -16.72 -22.88 -23.32
CA SER A 380 -17.29 -24.24 -23.28
C SER A 380 -16.88 -25.14 -24.45
N ASP A 381 -16.24 -24.55 -25.46
CA ASP A 381 -15.90 -25.15 -26.76
C ASP A 381 -14.45 -25.63 -26.86
N VAL A 382 -13.66 -25.53 -25.79
CA VAL A 382 -12.26 -25.98 -25.79
C VAL A 382 -12.13 -27.35 -25.14
N PRO A 383 -11.35 -28.31 -25.70
CA PRO A 383 -11.21 -29.67 -25.17
C PRO A 383 -10.27 -29.74 -23.96
N ALA A 384 -10.55 -28.91 -22.96
CA ALA A 384 -9.81 -28.89 -21.71
C ALA A 384 -10.67 -28.42 -20.55
N THR A 385 -10.37 -28.98 -19.38
CA THR A 385 -11.04 -28.63 -18.14
C THR A 385 -10.18 -27.62 -17.39
N VAL A 386 -10.72 -26.43 -17.16
CA VAL A 386 -10.12 -25.44 -16.27
C VAL A 386 -10.73 -25.60 -14.88
N SER A 387 -9.88 -25.67 -13.87
CA SER A 387 -10.26 -25.90 -12.47
C SER A 387 -9.33 -25.11 -11.54
N ASP A 388 -9.73 -25.01 -10.27
CA ASP A 388 -8.96 -24.33 -9.21
C ASP A 388 -8.52 -22.89 -9.52
N LEU A 389 -9.28 -22.20 -10.38
CA LEU A 389 -9.07 -20.77 -10.61
C LEU A 389 -9.31 -20.01 -9.30
N ARG A 390 -8.26 -19.35 -8.82
CA ARG A 390 -8.29 -18.52 -7.61
C ARG A 390 -7.58 -17.21 -7.88
N ALA A 391 -8.22 -16.13 -7.49
CA ALA A 391 -7.60 -14.81 -7.42
C ALA A 391 -7.56 -14.36 -5.97
N THR A 392 -6.42 -13.88 -5.53
CA THR A 392 -6.24 -13.22 -4.24
C THR A 392 -5.62 -11.85 -4.43
N ILE A 393 -6.04 -10.87 -3.64
CA ILE A 393 -5.53 -9.51 -3.68
C ILE A 393 -4.94 -9.18 -2.31
N ASP A 394 -3.76 -8.58 -2.31
CA ASP A 394 -3.15 -7.99 -1.14
C ASP A 394 -2.36 -6.72 -1.52
N SER A 395 -1.61 -6.16 -0.57
CA SER A 395 -0.80 -4.96 -0.82
C SER A 395 0.34 -5.17 -1.82
N ALA A 396 0.72 -6.44 -2.08
CA ALA A 396 1.70 -6.79 -3.08
C ALA A 396 1.09 -6.92 -4.48
N GLY A 397 -0.23 -6.94 -4.67
CA GLY A 397 -0.85 -6.98 -5.99
C GLY A 397 -2.03 -7.94 -6.07
N ALA A 398 -2.40 -8.29 -7.31
CA ALA A 398 -3.32 -9.38 -7.58
C ALA A 398 -2.54 -10.63 -7.98
N HIS A 399 -2.86 -11.75 -7.34
CA HIS A 399 -2.27 -13.05 -7.54
C HIS A 399 -3.33 -13.96 -8.14
N LEU A 400 -3.07 -14.48 -9.33
CA LEU A 400 -3.98 -15.40 -10.01
C LEU A 400 -3.31 -16.77 -10.10
N SER A 401 -4.09 -17.81 -9.87
CA SER A 401 -3.65 -19.19 -10.05
C SER A 401 -4.79 -20.02 -10.64
N GLY A 402 -4.43 -21.10 -11.33
CA GLY A 402 -5.40 -22.05 -11.87
C GLY A 402 -4.75 -23.25 -12.52
N GLN A 403 -5.57 -24.26 -12.76
CA GLN A 403 -5.17 -25.49 -13.43
C GLN A 403 -5.97 -25.66 -14.72
N ALA A 404 -5.28 -26.02 -15.81
CA ALA A 404 -5.90 -26.40 -17.07
C ALA A 404 -5.45 -27.81 -17.45
N THR A 405 -6.40 -28.71 -17.67
CA THR A 405 -6.15 -30.11 -18.04
C THR A 405 -6.69 -30.38 -19.44
N ALA A 406 -5.80 -30.73 -20.37
CA ALA A 406 -6.14 -31.10 -21.74
C ALA A 406 -5.55 -32.48 -22.07
N SER A 407 -6.42 -33.45 -22.41
CA SER A 407 -6.01 -34.85 -22.62
C SER A 407 -5.23 -35.43 -21.42
N VAL A 408 -3.94 -35.75 -21.58
CA VAL A 408 -3.06 -36.28 -20.52
C VAL A 408 -2.17 -35.20 -19.87
N LEU A 409 -2.26 -33.95 -20.31
CA LEU A 409 -1.42 -32.86 -19.83
C LEU A 409 -2.20 -31.96 -18.87
N THR A 410 -1.68 -31.82 -17.66
CA THR A 410 -2.15 -30.84 -16.68
C THR A 410 -1.14 -29.71 -16.59
N VAL A 411 -1.61 -28.48 -16.80
CA VAL A 411 -0.86 -27.25 -16.69
C VAL A 411 -1.30 -26.50 -15.44
N ASN A 412 -0.36 -26.17 -14.57
CA ASN A 412 -0.62 -25.25 -13.46
C ASN A 412 -0.07 -23.88 -13.84
N ALA A 413 -0.91 -22.86 -13.83
CA ALA A 413 -0.54 -21.49 -14.16
C ALA A 413 -0.69 -20.59 -12.93
N ALA A 414 0.24 -19.66 -12.77
CA ALA A 414 0.18 -18.60 -11.79
C ALA A 414 0.71 -17.29 -12.38
N SER A 415 0.08 -16.18 -12.03
CA SER A 415 0.53 -14.85 -12.42
C SER A 415 0.39 -13.84 -11.29
N ASP A 416 1.37 -12.95 -11.23
CA ASP A 416 1.38 -11.80 -10.33
C ASP A 416 1.20 -10.54 -11.14
N VAL A 417 0.29 -9.68 -10.70
CA VAL A 417 -0.13 -8.49 -11.44
C VAL A 417 -0.04 -7.26 -10.54
N SER A 418 0.62 -6.20 -11.03
CA SER A 418 0.52 -4.86 -10.48
C SER A 418 -0.58 -4.07 -11.17
N VAL A 419 -1.24 -3.21 -10.41
CA VAL A 419 -2.35 -2.38 -10.88
C VAL A 419 -2.07 -0.96 -10.42
N GLY A 420 -2.31 0.05 -11.24
CA GLY A 420 -2.08 1.43 -10.86
C GLY A 420 -2.76 2.42 -11.78
N SER A 421 -2.44 3.71 -11.61
CA SER A 421 -2.89 4.77 -12.52
C SER A 421 -1.70 5.41 -13.22
N VAL A 422 -1.77 5.54 -14.54
CA VAL A 422 -0.81 6.31 -15.34
C VAL A 422 -1.61 7.24 -16.24
N ASP A 423 -1.30 8.54 -16.20
CA ASP A 423 -1.95 9.57 -17.01
C ASP A 423 -3.49 9.54 -16.97
N GLY A 424 -4.06 9.26 -15.79
CA GLY A 424 -5.50 9.22 -15.60
C GLY A 424 -6.18 7.93 -16.07
N LYS A 425 -5.41 6.91 -16.47
CA LYS A 425 -5.92 5.60 -16.91
C LYS A 425 -5.51 4.50 -15.95
N LEU A 426 -6.41 3.52 -15.79
CA LEU A 426 -6.08 2.27 -15.09
C LEU A 426 -5.02 1.52 -15.88
N VAL A 427 -3.89 1.18 -15.28
CA VAL A 427 -2.85 0.35 -15.91
C VAL A 427 -2.71 -0.94 -15.12
N VAL A 428 -2.61 -2.06 -15.84
CA VAL A 428 -2.41 -3.38 -15.27
C VAL A 428 -1.17 -3.98 -15.93
N ARG A 429 -0.22 -4.47 -15.13
CA ARG A 429 1.06 -5.00 -15.62
C ARG A 429 1.32 -6.39 -15.04
N ILE A 430 1.68 -7.32 -15.92
CA ILE A 430 2.09 -8.67 -15.51
C ILE A 430 3.52 -8.60 -15.00
N ARG A 431 3.70 -8.87 -13.70
CA ARG A 431 5.02 -8.92 -13.07
C ARG A 431 5.66 -10.29 -13.25
N SER A 432 4.88 -11.34 -13.02
CA SER A 432 5.31 -12.72 -13.20
C SER A 432 4.22 -13.49 -13.93
N LEU A 433 4.63 -14.44 -14.76
CA LEU A 433 3.74 -15.42 -15.34
C LEU A 433 4.51 -16.72 -15.41
N SER A 434 3.97 -17.74 -14.77
CA SER A 434 4.48 -19.09 -14.81
C SER A 434 3.37 -20.01 -15.24
N ALA A 435 3.69 -20.99 -16.08
CA ALA A 435 2.80 -22.09 -16.33
C ALA A 435 3.64 -23.33 -16.61
N THR A 436 3.50 -24.36 -15.77
CA THR A 436 4.28 -25.58 -15.89
C THR A 436 3.37 -26.72 -16.35
N PRO A 437 3.77 -27.53 -17.36
CA PRO A 437 5.08 -27.56 -18.03
C PRO A 437 5.20 -26.71 -19.32
N LEU A 438 4.40 -25.64 -19.50
CA LEU A 438 4.40 -24.86 -20.74
C LEU A 438 5.77 -24.23 -21.06
N PRO A 439 6.23 -24.27 -22.34
CA PRO A 439 7.47 -23.64 -22.77
C PRO A 439 7.33 -22.12 -22.94
N ALA A 440 8.46 -21.41 -22.96
CA ALA A 440 8.51 -19.94 -22.99
C ALA A 440 7.74 -19.28 -24.15
N GLY A 441 7.85 -19.80 -25.38
CA GLY A 441 7.16 -19.18 -26.53
C GLY A 441 5.63 -19.18 -26.44
N LEU A 442 5.04 -20.13 -25.69
CA LEU A 442 3.60 -20.16 -25.42
C LEU A 442 3.23 -19.25 -24.25
N LEU A 443 4.12 -19.11 -23.27
CA LEU A 443 3.99 -18.12 -22.21
C LEU A 443 4.00 -16.69 -22.77
N ASP A 444 4.81 -16.41 -23.79
CA ASP A 444 4.86 -15.09 -24.45
C ASP A 444 3.53 -14.77 -25.16
N GLY A 445 2.95 -15.74 -25.86
CA GLY A 445 1.63 -15.59 -26.48
C GLY A 445 0.53 -15.35 -25.45
N LEU A 446 0.55 -16.11 -24.35
CA LEU A 446 -0.38 -15.94 -23.23
C LEU A 446 -0.23 -14.54 -22.59
N ARG A 447 1.00 -14.09 -22.40
CA ARG A 447 1.33 -12.77 -21.87
C ARG A 447 0.76 -11.67 -22.77
N ALA A 448 1.03 -11.72 -24.07
CA ALA A 448 0.56 -10.71 -25.02
C ALA A 448 -0.97 -10.59 -25.06
N ALA A 449 -1.68 -11.71 -24.93
CA ALA A 449 -3.14 -11.71 -24.87
C ALA A 449 -3.69 -11.15 -23.56
N MET A 450 -3.05 -11.47 -22.43
CA MET A 450 -3.39 -10.85 -21.16
C MET A 450 -3.16 -9.34 -21.20
N GLU A 451 -2.03 -8.88 -21.75
CA GLU A 451 -1.72 -7.45 -21.91
C GLU A 451 -2.76 -6.74 -22.80
N LYS A 452 -3.13 -7.32 -23.94
CA LYS A 452 -4.21 -6.79 -24.79
C LYS A 452 -5.54 -6.68 -24.05
N SER A 453 -5.87 -7.69 -23.25
CA SER A 453 -7.10 -7.72 -22.45
C SER A 453 -7.10 -6.61 -21.40
N PHE A 454 -5.95 -6.35 -20.79
CA PHE A 454 -5.75 -5.26 -19.85
C PHE A 454 -5.83 -3.88 -20.51
N ASP A 455 -5.32 -3.73 -21.74
CA ASP A 455 -5.46 -2.49 -22.51
C ASP A 455 -6.92 -2.20 -22.85
N ASP A 456 -7.71 -3.22 -23.22
CA ASP A 456 -9.15 -3.08 -23.46
C ASP A 456 -9.89 -2.65 -22.18
N LEU A 457 -9.51 -3.21 -21.03
CA LEU A 457 -10.07 -2.83 -19.72
C LEU A 457 -9.70 -1.37 -19.36
N SER A 458 -8.43 -1.02 -19.54
CA SER A 458 -7.87 0.32 -19.30
C SER A 458 -8.62 1.38 -20.09
N ASN A 459 -8.80 1.15 -21.39
CA ASN A 459 -9.49 2.08 -22.28
C ASN A 459 -11.01 2.12 -22.04
N GLY A 460 -11.57 1.11 -21.39
CA GLY A 460 -13.00 1.03 -21.10
C GLY A 460 -13.44 1.78 -19.84
N PHE A 461 -12.53 2.14 -18.92
CA PHE A 461 -12.91 2.72 -17.63
C PHE A 461 -13.58 4.09 -17.79
N PRO A 462 -14.81 4.29 -17.28
CA PRO A 462 -15.64 5.45 -17.66
C PRO A 462 -15.33 6.72 -16.85
N PHE A 463 -14.14 6.84 -16.26
CA PHE A 463 -13.74 8.01 -15.48
C PHE A 463 -12.22 8.17 -15.45
N THR A 464 -11.74 9.38 -15.12
CA THR A 464 -10.30 9.65 -14.98
C THR A 464 -9.81 9.04 -13.67
N VAL A 465 -8.97 8.01 -13.76
CA VAL A 465 -8.44 7.28 -12.61
C VAL A 465 -7.41 8.14 -11.88
N ARG A 466 -7.68 8.43 -10.62
CA ARG A 466 -6.78 9.21 -9.75
C ARG A 466 -5.87 8.31 -8.94
N GLN A 467 -6.39 7.19 -8.46
CA GLN A 467 -5.67 6.29 -7.58
C GLN A 467 -6.22 4.88 -7.71
N VAL A 468 -5.32 3.91 -7.57
CA VAL A 468 -5.65 2.53 -7.25
C VAL A 468 -5.15 2.28 -5.83
N SER A 469 -5.84 1.45 -5.07
CA SER A 469 -5.34 0.99 -3.77
C SER A 469 -5.67 -0.47 -3.63
N LEU A 470 -4.68 -1.27 -3.22
CA LEU A 470 -4.86 -2.68 -2.93
C LEU A 470 -4.75 -2.92 -1.43
N ARG A 471 -5.68 -3.74 -0.93
CA ARG A 471 -5.72 -4.23 0.45
C ARG A 471 -5.97 -5.72 0.43
N GLN A 472 -5.86 -6.33 1.60
CA GLN A 472 -6.16 -7.75 1.75
C GLN A 472 -7.61 -8.02 1.34
N GLY A 473 -7.79 -8.81 0.28
CA GLY A 473 -9.08 -9.26 -0.24
C GLY A 473 -9.74 -8.33 -1.28
N CYS A 474 -9.18 -7.16 -1.56
CA CYS A 474 -9.82 -6.20 -2.46
C CYS A 474 -8.86 -5.16 -3.06
N LEU A 475 -9.28 -4.58 -4.18
CA LEU A 475 -8.74 -3.33 -4.70
C LEU A 475 -9.85 -2.30 -4.91
N THR A 476 -9.50 -1.02 -4.85
CA THR A 476 -10.39 0.08 -5.25
C THR A 476 -9.72 0.92 -6.32
N VAL A 477 -10.51 1.29 -7.33
CA VAL A 477 -10.14 2.28 -8.35
C VAL A 477 -10.95 3.53 -8.07
N THR A 478 -10.28 4.64 -7.73
CA THR A 478 -10.93 5.92 -7.44
C THR A 478 -10.59 6.96 -8.48
N GLY A 479 -11.51 7.89 -8.70
CA GLY A 479 -11.31 8.92 -9.70
C GLY A 479 -12.44 9.93 -9.78
N THR A 480 -12.50 10.60 -10.93
CA THR A 480 -13.50 11.63 -11.20
C THR A 480 -14.14 11.36 -12.56
N THR A 481 -15.46 11.37 -12.60
CA THR A 481 -16.22 11.19 -13.84
C THR A 481 -15.92 12.32 -14.84
N PRO A 482 -16.08 12.08 -16.15
CA PRO A 482 -15.68 13.01 -17.22
C PRO A 482 -16.34 14.39 -17.16
#